data_AF-A0A1F6EKK7-F1
#
_entry.id   AF-A0A1F6EKK7-F1
#
_cell.length_a   1.000
_cell.length_b   1.000
_cell.length_c   1.000
_cell.angle_alpha   90.00
_cell.angle_beta   90.00
_cell.angle_gamma   90.00
#
_symmetry.space_group_name_H-M   'P 1'
#
loop_
_entity.id
_entity.type
_entity.pdbx_description
1 polymer ?
#
loop_
_entity_poly.entity_id
_entity_poly.type
_entity_poly.pdbx_seq_one_letter_code
_entity_poly.pdbx_strand_id
1 'polypeptide(L)' 'MLSPATITKFKEIYQREFGVDLSQEEASEQAQRLLNLARVVMQPMPKRHEARYKELLVDQKKTASSS' A
#
# COMPACT_ATOMS: atom_id res chain seq x y z
N MET A 1 2.15 -2.78 17.59
CA MET A 1 3.10 -3.84 17.26
C MET A 1 2.38 -4.85 16.38
N LEU A 2 2.99 -5.23 15.26
CA LEU A 2 2.39 -6.17 14.30
C LEU A 2 2.40 -7.60 14.85
N SER A 3 1.46 -8.44 14.41
CA SER A 3 1.42 -9.85 14.81
C SER A 3 2.59 -10.63 14.18
N PRO A 4 3.11 -11.68 14.84
CA PRO A 4 4.19 -12.49 14.28
C PRO A 4 3.89 -13.03 12.88
N ALA A 5 2.66 -13.50 12.65
CA ALA A 5 2.22 -13.98 11.33
C ALA A 5 2.28 -12.90 10.25
N THR A 6 2.01 -11.63 10.60
CA THR A 6 2.13 -10.51 9.67
C THR A 6 3.60 -10.24 9.33
N ILE A 7 4.50 -10.34 10.30
CA ILE A 7 5.94 -10.19 10.09
C ILE A 7 6.49 -11.31 9.22
N THR A 8 6.08 -12.56 9.45
CA THR A 8 6.46 -13.70 8.58
C THR A 8 6.03 -13.44 7.13
N LYS A 9 4.79 -13.02 6.92
CA LYS A 9 4.29 -12.73 5.58
C LYS A 9 5.02 -11.55 4.91
N PHE A 10 5.38 -10.54 5.69
CA PHE A 10 6.21 -9.43 5.20
C PHE A 10 7.59 -9.93 4.73
N LYS A 11 8.24 -10.79 5.51
CA LYS A 11 9.52 -11.42 5.14
C LYS A 11 9.41 -12.22 3.84
N GLU A 12 8.40 -13.07 3.72
CA GLU A 12 8.18 -13.89 2.52
C GLU A 12 8.03 -13.04 1.25
N ILE A 13 7.25 -11.95 1.34
CA ILE A 13 7.09 -11.01 0.23
C ILE A 13 8.42 -10.33 -0.08
N TYR A 14 9.12 -9.81 0.94
CA TYR A 14 10.37 -9.09 0.75
C TYR A 14 11.45 -9.96 0.10
N GLN A 15 11.58 -11.22 0.56
CA GLN A 15 12.47 -12.21 -0.04
C GLN A 15 12.10 -12.50 -1.49
N ARG A 16 10.80 -12.69 -1.78
CA ARG A 16 10.35 -13.00 -3.15
C ARG A 16 10.60 -11.86 -4.12
N GLU A 17 10.34 -10.62 -3.72
CA GLU A 17 10.44 -9.46 -4.61
C GLU A 17 11.89 -8.93 -4.73
N PHE A 18 12.69 -9.03 -3.68
CA PHE A 18 14.02 -8.40 -3.61
C PHE A 18 15.18 -9.37 -3.38
N GLY A 19 14.89 -10.64 -3.09
CA GLY A 19 15.93 -11.65 -2.81
C GLY A 19 16.65 -11.47 -1.48
N VAL A 20 16.15 -10.62 -0.58
CA VAL A 20 16.78 -10.27 0.70
C VAL A 20 16.06 -10.95 1.86
N ASP A 21 16.81 -11.74 2.64
CA ASP A 21 16.29 -12.39 3.84
C ASP A 21 16.45 -11.45 5.03
N LEU A 22 15.33 -11.09 5.64
CA LEU A 22 15.30 -10.17 6.77
C LEU A 22 15.29 -10.96 8.08
N SER A 23 16.05 -10.50 9.07
CA SER A 23 15.85 -10.95 10.44
C SER A 23 14.45 -10.59 10.96
N GLN A 24 14.02 -11.23 12.04
CA GLN A 24 12.72 -10.96 12.65
C GLN A 24 12.60 -9.50 13.14
N GLU A 25 13.70 -8.95 13.65
CA GLU A 25 13.75 -7.57 14.16
C GLU A 25 13.67 -6.56 13.01
N GLU A 26 14.49 -6.74 11.96
CA GLU A 26 14.47 -5.89 10.76
C GLU A 26 13.09 -5.89 10.10
N ALA A 27 12.49 -7.08 9.93
CA ALA A 27 11.17 -7.19 9.34
C ALA A 27 10.10 -6.50 10.19
N SER A 28 10.18 -6.60 11.52
CA SER A 28 9.28 -5.92 12.45
C SER A 28 9.38 -4.40 12.33
N GLU A 29 10.61 -3.87 12.32
CA GLU A 29 10.83 -2.44 12.23
C GLU A 29 10.38 -1.88 10.87
N GLN A 30 10.78 -2.53 9.76
CA GLN A 30 10.43 -2.09 8.42
C GLN A 30 8.93 -2.16 8.15
N ALA A 31 8.27 -3.25 8.54
CA ALA A 31 6.82 -3.39 8.38
C ALA A 31 6.06 -2.34 9.20
N GLN A 32 6.53 -2.01 10.41
CA GLN A 32 5.91 -0.98 11.23
C GLN A 32 6.10 0.42 10.63
N ARG A 33 7.29 0.73 10.09
CA ARG A 33 7.57 1.98 9.37
C ARG A 33 6.67 2.12 8.14
N LEU A 34 6.54 1.06 7.34
CA LEU A 34 5.66 1.03 6.16
C LEU A 34 4.20 1.29 6.54
N LEU A 35 3.69 0.61 7.57
CA LEU A 35 2.31 0.81 8.02
C LEU A 35 2.07 2.26 8.46
N ASN A 36 3.02 2.85 9.19
CA ASN A 36 2.92 4.24 9.60
C ASN A 36 2.92 5.19 8.41
N LEU A 37 3.80 4.97 7.43
CA LEU A 37 3.82 5.76 6.21
C LEU A 37 2.51 5.63 5.44
N ALA A 38 2.01 4.40 5.25
CA ALA A 38 0.73 4.16 4.60
C ALA A 38 -0.42 4.89 5.30
N ARG A 39 -0.46 4.89 6.64
CA ARG A 39 -1.48 5.64 7.40
C ARG A 39 -1.42 7.15 7.19
N VAL A 40 -0.24 7.72 6.94
CA VAL A 40 -0.06 9.16 6.73
C VAL A 40 -0.32 9.55 5.27
N VAL A 41 0.19 8.76 4.33
CA VAL A 41 0.14 9.06 2.90
C VAL A 41 -1.16 8.58 2.28
N MET A 42 -1.58 7.35 2.59
CA MET A 42 -2.83 6.75 2.12
C MET A 42 -3.99 7.09 3.07
N GLN A 43 -4.02 8.32 3.59
CA GLN A 43 -5.23 8.83 4.25
C GLN A 43 -6.40 8.70 3.26
N PRO A 44 -7.61 8.31 3.72
CA PRO A 44 -8.78 8.33 2.85
C PRO A 44 -8.86 9.73 2.25
N MET A 45 -8.98 9.79 0.92
CA MET A 45 -9.07 11.07 0.22
C MET A 45 -10.10 11.92 0.97
N PRO A 46 -9.74 13.10 1.49
CA PRO A 46 -10.69 13.91 2.21
C PRO A 46 -11.91 14.07 1.31
N LYS A 47 -13.14 13.89 1.82
CA LYS A 47 -14.38 13.82 0.99
C LYS A 47 -14.45 14.90 -0.11
N ARG A 48 -13.86 16.08 0.14
CA ARG A 48 -13.69 17.19 -0.82
C ARG A 48 -12.96 16.82 -2.14
N HIS A 49 -12.13 15.79 -2.14
CA HIS A 49 -11.37 15.29 -3.30
C HIS A 49 -12.01 14.04 -3.93
N GLU A 50 -12.96 13.40 -3.23
CA GLU A 50 -13.63 12.18 -3.71
C GLU A 50 -14.49 12.44 -4.96
N ALA A 51 -15.12 13.63 -5.04
CA ALA A 51 -15.88 14.06 -6.22
C ALA A 51 -14.98 14.19 -7.46
N ARG A 52 -13.84 14.88 -7.32
CA ARG A 52 -12.87 15.06 -8.41
C ARG A 52 -12.26 13.73 -8.87
N TYR A 53 -12.03 12.80 -7.96
CA TYR A 53 -11.56 11.46 -8.31
C TYR A 53 -12.62 10.65 -9.08
N LYS A 54 -13.89 10.72 -8.68
CA LYS A 54 -15.00 10.08 -9.41
C LYS A 54 -15.15 10.65 -10.82
N GLU A 55 -15.01 11.97 -10.99
CA GLU A 55 -15.00 12.62 -12.32
C GLU A 55 -13.88 12.09 -13.22
N LEU A 56 -12.65 12.03 -12.70
CA LEU A 56 -11.48 11.52 -13.44
C LEU A 56 -11.64 10.05 -13.87
N LEU A 57 -12.27 9.21 -13.03
CA LEU A 57 -12.55 7.81 -13.38
C LEU A 57 -13.63 7.66 -14.47
N VAL A 58 -14.60 8.57 -14.50
CA VAL A 58 -15.65 8.59 -15.54
C VAL A 58 -15.05 8.98 -16.89
N ASP A 59 -14.16 9.97 -16.92
CA ASP A 59 -13.51 10.42 -18.16
C ASP A 59 -12.60 9.34 -18.75
N GLN A 60 -11.84 8.61 -17.93
CA GLN A 60 -11.01 7.49 -18.39
C GLN A 60 -11.83 6.33 -18.98
N LYS A 61 -13.02 6.05 -18.44
CA LYS A 61 -13.91 5.01 -19.00
C LYS A 61 -14.52 5.44 -20.33
N LYS A 62 -14.86 6.72 -20.49
CA LYS A 62 -15.40 7.24 -21.75
C LYS A 62 -14.38 7.24 -22.88
N THR A 63 -13.13 7.60 -22.59
CA THR A 63 -12.04 7.54 -23.58
C THR A 63 -11.68 6.09 -23.94
N ALA A 64 -11.73 5.16 -22.99
CA ALA A 64 -11.48 3.74 -23.25
C ALA A 64 -12.60 2.99 -23.99
N SER A 65 -13.86 3.43 -23.92
CA SER A 65 -14.98 2.84 -24.69
C SER A 65 -15.22 3.48 -26.07
N SER A 66 -14.44 4.50 -26.44
CA SER A 66 -14.53 5.20 -27.74
C SER A 66 -13.36 4.88 -28.67
N SER A 67 -12.51 3.90 -28.31
CA SER A 67 -11.41 3.35 -29.12
C SER A 67 -11.62 1.85 -29.31
#